data_AF-A0A6P1AG69-F1
#
_entry.id   AF-A0A6P1AG69-F1
#
_cell.length_a   1.000
_cell.length_b   1.000
_cell.length_c   1.000
_cell.angle_alpha   90.00
_cell.angle_beta   90.00
_cell.angle_gamma   90.00
#
_symmetry.space_group_name_H-M   'P 1'
#
loop_
_entity.id
_entity.type
_entity.pdbx_description
1 polymer ?
#
loop_
_entity_poly.entity_id
_entity_poly.type
_entity_poly.pdbx_seq_one_letter_code
_entity_poly.pdbx_strand_id
1 'polypeptide(L)' 'MVQTAKAQNIDLRYPIDNFRLQRVREPEFFAEWQENLPELSEAEKEQLDKVREGYFNLIEHPPLLENVVKLV' A
#
# COMPACT_ATOMS: atom_id res chain seq x y z
N MET A 1 27.95 -0.13 -12.96
CA MET A 1 27.64 1.30 -12.73
C MET A 1 26.37 1.34 -11.89
N VAL A 2 26.39 2.00 -10.74
CA VAL A 2 25.20 2.16 -9.88
C VAL A 2 24.46 3.41 -10.32
N GLN A 3 23.17 3.30 -10.59
CA GLN A 3 22.32 4.45 -10.90
C GLN A 3 21.52 4.83 -9.66
N THR A 4 21.73 6.05 -9.18
CA THR A 4 21.04 6.58 -8.00
C THR A 4 19.79 7.32 -8.45
N ALA A 5 18.61 6.81 -8.10
CA ALA A 5 17.35 7.50 -8.35
C ALA A 5 16.99 8.40 -7.15
N LYS A 6 16.50 9.62 -7.42
CA LYS A 6 16.06 10.52 -6.35
C LYS A 6 14.71 10.05 -5.81
N ALA A 7 14.60 9.87 -4.50
CA ALA A 7 13.37 9.38 -3.83
C ALA A 7 12.11 10.17 -4.23
N GLN A 8 12.22 11.49 -4.38
CA GLN A 8 11.12 12.37 -4.80
C GLN A 8 10.57 12.09 -6.22
N ASN A 9 11.31 11.36 -7.06
CA ASN A 9 10.93 11.02 -8.43
C ASN A 9 10.54 9.52 -8.56
N ILE A 10 10.49 8.78 -7.45
CA ILE A 10 10.13 7.37 -7.40
C ILE A 10 8.71 7.28 -6.85
N ASP A 11 7.77 6.85 -7.68
CA ASP A 11 6.44 6.41 -7.25
C ASP A 11 6.44 4.90 -7.00
N LEU A 12 5.30 4.33 -6.56
CA LEU A 12 5.19 2.88 -6.33
C LEU A 12 5.33 2.06 -7.62
N ARG A 13 5.07 2.65 -8.80
CA ARG A 13 5.14 1.95 -10.08
C ARG A 13 6.58 1.75 -10.54
N TYR A 14 7.45 2.75 -10.33
CA TYR A 14 8.85 2.67 -10.69
C TYR A 14 9.53 1.36 -10.19
N PRO A 15 9.46 1.00 -8.89
CA PRO A 15 10.13 -0.19 -8.42
C PRO A 15 9.36 -1.49 -8.74
N ILE A 16 8.04 -1.44 -8.99
CA ILE A 16 7.29 -2.57 -9.56
C ILE A 16 7.80 -2.89 -10.98
N ASP A 17 7.89 -1.88 -11.85
CA ASP A 17 8.26 -2.08 -13.26
C ASP A 17 9.74 -2.41 -13.43
N ASN A 18 10.63 -1.79 -12.64
CA ASN A 18 12.08 -1.92 -12.80
C ASN A 18 12.69 -3.06 -11.95
N PHE A 19 12.11 -3.35 -10.79
CA PHE A 19 12.65 -4.36 -9.86
C PHE A 19 11.70 -5.54 -9.64
N ARG A 20 10.56 -5.58 -10.34
CA ARG A 20 9.54 -6.64 -10.23
C ARG A 20 9.05 -6.81 -8.80
N LEU A 21 8.86 -5.71 -8.07
CA LEU A 21 8.23 -5.80 -6.75
C LEU A 21 6.89 -6.52 -6.85
N GLN A 22 6.68 -7.43 -5.92
CA GLN A 22 5.43 -8.14 -5.74
C GLN A 22 4.80 -7.73 -4.43
N ARG A 23 3.48 -7.60 -4.43
CA ARG A 23 2.72 -7.40 -3.20
C ARG A 23 2.56 -8.75 -2.53
N VAL A 24 3.09 -8.88 -1.33
CA VAL A 24 2.93 -10.04 -0.46
C VAL A 24 1.80 -9.76 0.52
N ARG A 25 0.84 -10.68 0.64
CA ARG A 25 -0.29 -10.59 1.60
C ARG A 25 -0.21 -11.65 2.70
N GLU A 26 0.80 -12.51 2.63
CA GLU A 26 1.08 -13.51 3.66
C GLU A 26 1.25 -12.85 5.04
N PRO A 27 0.45 -13.23 6.05
CA PRO A 27 0.62 -12.75 7.42
C PRO A 27 2.00 -13.06 8.00
N GLU A 28 2.67 -14.10 7.49
CA GLU A 28 4.02 -14.49 7.89
C GLU A 28 5.08 -13.49 7.40
N PHE A 29 4.74 -12.62 6.45
CA PHE A 29 5.63 -11.60 5.93
C PHE A 29 5.69 -10.41 6.90
N PHE A 30 6.89 -10.10 7.41
CA PHE A 30 7.11 -9.12 8.48
C PHE A 30 6.32 -9.40 9.76
N ALA A 31 6.39 -10.64 10.26
CA ALA A 31 5.80 -11.01 11.54
C ALA A 31 6.25 -10.09 12.70
N GLU A 32 7.48 -9.57 12.65
CA GLU A 32 8.03 -8.60 13.62
C GLU A 32 7.13 -7.36 13.82
N TRP A 33 6.36 -6.94 12.81
CA TRP A 33 5.45 -5.79 12.90
C TRP A 33 4.06 -6.16 13.39
N GLN A 34 3.75 -7.46 13.42
CA GLN A 34 2.49 -8.02 13.89
C GLN A 34 2.58 -8.53 15.33
N GLU A 35 3.80 -8.66 15.87
CA GLU A 35 4.05 -8.98 17.26
C GLU A 35 3.65 -7.81 18.18
N ASN A 36 3.07 -8.12 19.34
CA ASN A 36 2.61 -7.15 20.36
C ASN A 36 1.49 -6.19 19.93
N LEU A 37 0.75 -6.51 18.86
CA LEU A 37 -0.46 -5.77 18.51
C LEU A 37 -1.63 -6.16 19.43
N PRO A 38 -2.56 -5.23 19.71
CA PRO A 38 -3.79 -5.55 20.42
C PRO A 38 -4.62 -6.58 19.64
N GLU A 39 -5.31 -7.46 20.36
CA GLU A 39 -6.25 -8.38 19.74
C GLU A 39 -7.38 -7.59 19.07
N LEU A 40 -7.55 -7.83 17.78
CA LEU A 40 -8.63 -7.27 16.98
C LEU A 40 -9.79 -8.26 16.93
N SER A 41 -11.01 -7.76 17.08
CA SER A 41 -12.21 -8.54 16.78
C SER A 41 -12.29 -8.84 15.28
N GLU A 42 -13.05 -9.87 14.92
CA GLU A 42 -13.25 -10.23 13.51
C GLU A 42 -13.87 -9.08 12.68
N ALA A 43 -14.73 -8.27 13.29
CA ALA A 43 -15.33 -7.11 12.63
C ALA A 43 -14.29 -6.00 12.35
N GLU A 44 -13.36 -5.78 13.28
CA GLU A 44 -12.28 -4.80 13.09
C GLU A 44 -11.30 -5.27 12.01
N LYS A 45 -10.98 -6.56 11.98
CA LYS A 45 -10.15 -7.15 10.90
C LYS A 45 -10.80 -6.96 9.53
N GLU A 46 -12.09 -7.27 9.40
CA GLU A 46 -12.82 -7.10 8.15
C GLU A 46 -12.84 -5.63 7.70
N GLN A 47 -12.99 -4.70 8.64
CA GLN A 47 -12.97 -3.27 8.33
C GLN A 47 -11.58 -2.80 7.88
N LEU A 48 -10.52 -3.26 8.56
CA LEU A 48 -9.14 -2.95 8.17
C LEU A 48 -8.79 -3.55 6.81
N ASP A 49 -9.26 -4.76 6.51
CA ASP A 49 -9.09 -5.38 5.20
C ASP A 49 -9.74 -4.52 4.10
N LYS A 50 -10.96 -4.04 4.31
CA LYS A 50 -11.65 -3.14 3.35
C LYS A 50 -10.88 -1.84 3.13
N VAL A 51 -10.36 -1.22 4.20
CA VAL A 51 -9.56 0.01 4.09
C VAL A 51 -8.26 -0.25 3.34
N ARG A 52 -7.58 -1.36 3.63
CA ARG A 52 -6.35 -1.78 2.95
C ARG A 52 -6.59 -1.97 1.45
N GLU A 53 -7.61 -2.73 1.07
CA GLU A 53 -7.97 -2.94 -0.33
C GLU A 53 -8.35 -1.63 -1.03
N GLY A 54 -9.12 -0.75 -0.36
CA GLY A 54 -9.49 0.56 -0.89
C GLY A 54 -8.27 1.46 -1.15
N TYR A 55 -7.32 1.49 -0.23
CA TYR A 55 -6.07 2.23 -0.38
C TYR A 55 -5.23 1.72 -1.55
N PHE A 56 -5.04 0.41 -1.69
CA PHE A 56 -4.29 -0.15 -2.81
C PHE A 56 -4.99 0.08 -4.15
N ASN A 57 -6.31 -0.05 -4.18
CA ASN A 57 -7.08 0.25 -5.38
C ASN A 57 -6.86 1.70 -5.85
N LEU A 58 -6.81 2.67 -4.94
CA LEU A 58 -6.55 4.08 -5.28
C LEU A 58 -5.12 4.32 -5.79
N ILE A 59 -4.14 3.54 -5.34
CA ILE A 59 -2.74 3.70 -5.77
C ILE A 59 -2.48 2.99 -7.10
N GLU A 60 -3.05 1.79 -7.29
CA GLU A 60 -2.91 1.01 -8.52
C GLU A 60 -3.76 1.57 -9.66
N HIS A 61 -4.92 2.11 -9.31
CA HIS A 61 -5.81 2.80 -10.21
C HIS A 61 -6.00 4.22 -9.67
N PRO A 62 -4.99 5.11 -9.87
CA PRO A 62 -5.15 6.52 -9.58
C PRO A 62 -6.46 6.96 -10.22
N PRO A 63 -7.43 7.43 -9.43
CA PRO A 63 -8.71 7.75 -10.00
C PRO A 63 -8.47 8.80 -11.08
N LEU A 64 -9.12 8.64 -12.22
CA LEU A 64 -9.33 9.71 -13.21
C LEU A 64 -10.15 10.89 -12.60
N LEU A 65 -10.20 11.01 -11.27
CA LEU A 65 -10.85 12.05 -10.50
C LEU A 65 -9.84 13.15 -10.18
N GLU A 66 -9.25 13.72 -11.23
CA GLU A 66 -9.04 15.16 -11.21
C GLU A 66 -10.43 15.80 -11.03
N ASN A 67 -10.82 16.16 -9.80
CA ASN A 67 -11.87 17.12 -9.40
C ASN A 67 -12.90 16.71 -8.32
N VAL A 68 -12.77 15.56 -7.64
CA VAL A 68 -13.69 15.25 -6.52
C VAL A 68 -12.83 14.62 -5.42
N VAL A 69 -12.30 15.34 -4.44
CA VAL A 69 -13.00 16.12 -3.41
C VAL A 69 -12.04 17.22 -2.93
N LYS A 70 -12.37 18.50 -3.18
CA LYS A 70 -11.91 19.57 -2.29
C LYS A 70 -12.70 19.41 -0.99
N LEU A 71 -12.05 18.95 0.07
CA LEU A 71 -12.56 19.15 1.43
C LEU A 71 -12.40 20.64 1.74
N VAL A 72 -13.50 21.38 1.57
CA VAL A 72 -13.72 22.71 2.16
C VAL A 72 -14.18 22.57 3.60
#